data_AF-A0A661SPB4-F1
#
_entry.id   AF-A0A661SPB4-F1
#
_cell.length_a   1.000
_cell.length_b   1.000
_cell.length_c   1.000
_cell.angle_alpha   90.00
_cell.angle_beta   90.00
_cell.angle_gamma   90.00
#
_symmetry.space_group_name_H-M   'P 1'
#
loop_
_entity.id
_entity.type
_entity.pdbx_description
1 polymer ?
#
loop_
_entity_poly.entity_id
_entity_poly.type
_entity_poly.pdbx_seq_one_letter_code
_entity_poly.pdbx_strand_id
1 'polypeptide(L)'
;MTDGNVKRVLARLLKIDAPVNQPASHKIFREAASKFLDIRDPGNFNQAMMEVGAMVCKPRKPECGLCPIPSFCLACQTGQTESYPKRVQSKPVPRYHVLAGVIYRENKILIVWRKPEGLLGGLWEFPGGKVSKKEDMAKACLRKIREKVGLMAEVDSHITQVKHAYTHFKIVMDVFQCRYVSGTVKLNGPVAYQWIRPDETDPYPFPKAHLNAMNKMGIHSHRLQKNNPCEPFTDKNGNSSTLQQ
;
A
#
# COMPACT_ATOMS: atom_id res chain seq x y z
N MET A 1 -3.85 13.62 20.98
CA MET A 1 -4.25 12.34 20.34
C MET A 1 -3.45 11.25 21.05
N THR A 2 -4.08 10.31 21.75
CA THR A 2 -3.34 9.26 22.48
C THR A 2 -2.88 8.19 21.49
N ASP A 3 -1.56 7.97 21.44
CA ASP A 3 -0.90 6.97 20.61
C ASP A 3 -1.43 5.53 20.88
N GLY A 4 -1.31 4.64 19.88
CA GLY A 4 -1.79 3.26 19.96
C GLY A 4 -1.13 2.43 21.06
N ASN A 5 0.10 2.75 21.45
CA ASN A 5 0.81 2.13 22.56
C ASN A 5 0.21 2.54 23.90
N VAL A 6 0.00 3.84 24.10
CA VAL A 6 -0.58 4.39 25.34
C VAL A 6 -1.99 3.82 25.57
N LYS A 7 -2.85 3.81 24.54
CA LYS A 7 -4.19 3.22 24.65
C LYS A 7 -4.16 1.74 25.06
N ARG A 8 -3.19 0.96 24.57
CA ARG A 8 -3.02 -0.45 24.95
C ARG A 8 -2.58 -0.61 26.40
N VAL A 9 -1.61 0.19 26.85
CA VAL A 9 -1.15 0.19 28.24
C VAL A 9 -2.32 0.51 29.17
N LEU A 10 -3.06 1.59 28.90
CA LEU A 10 -4.23 1.99 29.68
C LEU A 10 -5.33 0.93 29.66
N ALA A 11 -5.61 0.32 28.50
CA ALA A 11 -6.61 -0.74 28.39
C ALA A 11 -6.30 -1.94 29.29
N ARG A 12 -5.03 -2.32 29.40
CA ARG A 12 -4.58 -3.43 30.27
C ARG A 12 -4.50 -3.01 31.74
N LEU A 13 -3.96 -1.82 32.01
CA LEU A 13 -3.84 -1.27 33.36
C LEU A 13 -5.21 -1.22 34.05
N LEU A 14 -6.23 -0.76 33.32
CA LEU A 14 -7.57 -0.49 33.87
C LEU A 14 -8.66 -1.48 33.41
N LYS A 15 -8.31 -2.52 32.65
CA LYS A 15 -9.27 -3.43 31.99
C LYS A 15 -10.42 -2.70 31.27
N ILE A 16 -10.06 -1.71 30.46
CA ILE A 16 -11.05 -0.94 29.67
C ILE A 16 -11.61 -1.84 28.56
N ASP A 17 -12.88 -2.21 28.66
CA ASP A 17 -13.58 -3.01 27.65
C ASP A 17 -13.99 -2.21 26.40
N ALA A 18 -13.89 -0.88 26.44
CA ALA A 18 -14.15 -0.04 25.28
C ALA A 18 -13.12 -0.31 24.16
N PRO A 19 -13.56 -0.53 22.91
CA PRO A 19 -12.66 -0.88 21.82
C PRO A 19 -11.73 0.27 21.42
N VAL A 20 -10.41 0.04 21.43
CA VAL A 20 -9.41 1.11 21.17
C VAL A 20 -9.46 1.71 19.77
N ASN A 21 -10.06 0.98 18.82
CA ASN A 21 -10.13 1.35 17.41
C ASN A 21 -11.47 1.98 16.99
N GLN A 22 -12.28 2.44 17.94
CA GLN A 22 -13.52 3.15 17.68
C GLN A 22 -13.43 4.62 18.10
N PRO A 23 -13.86 5.58 17.25
CA PRO A 23 -13.91 6.99 17.61
C PRO A 23 -14.74 7.25 18.88
N ALA A 24 -15.84 6.52 19.07
CA ALA A 24 -16.70 6.60 20.24
C ALA A 24 -15.95 6.33 21.57
N SER A 25 -14.89 5.50 21.52
CA SER A 25 -14.10 5.16 22.71
C SER A 25 -12.99 6.17 23.01
N HIS A 26 -12.75 7.16 22.15
CA HIS A 26 -11.68 8.14 22.34
C HIS A 26 -11.83 8.93 23.64
N LYS A 27 -13.08 9.29 24.01
CA LYS A 27 -13.36 10.01 25.26
C LYS A 27 -12.93 9.18 26.48
N ILE A 28 -13.27 7.89 26.51
CA ILE A 28 -12.93 6.96 27.59
C ILE A 28 -11.41 6.87 27.79
N PHE A 29 -10.65 6.70 26.69
CA PHE A 29 -9.19 6.62 26.78
C PHE A 29 -8.54 7.96 27.14
N ARG A 30 -9.13 9.09 26.73
CA ARG A 30 -8.66 10.42 27.12
C ARG A 30 -8.86 10.65 28.61
N GLU A 31 -10.05 10.35 29.13
CA GLU A 31 -10.36 10.47 30.56
C GLU A 31 -9.49 9.55 31.41
N ALA A 32 -9.27 8.31 30.96
CA ALA A 32 -8.34 7.39 31.61
C ALA A 32 -6.91 7.97 31.66
N ALA A 33 -6.40 8.52 30.54
CA ALA A 33 -5.08 9.13 30.50
C ALA A 33 -4.97 10.35 31.44
N SER A 34 -5.99 11.21 31.46
CA SER A 34 -6.03 12.39 32.31
C SER A 34 -5.94 12.09 33.81
N LYS A 35 -6.39 10.91 34.26
CA LYS A 35 -6.30 10.51 35.68
C LYS A 35 -4.87 10.18 36.14
N PHE A 36 -4.00 9.78 35.21
CA PHE A 36 -2.61 9.40 35.51
C PHE A 36 -1.58 10.44 35.09
N LEU A 37 -2.02 11.47 34.35
CA LEU A 37 -1.12 12.46 33.80
C LEU A 37 -0.43 13.23 34.93
N ASP A 38 0.89 13.21 34.94
CA ASP A 38 1.66 14.17 35.72
C ASP A 38 1.50 15.56 35.07
N ILE A 39 0.79 16.44 35.77
CA ILE A 39 0.50 17.80 35.29
C ILE A 39 1.78 18.67 35.29
N ARG A 40 2.76 18.33 36.13
CA ARG A 40 4.02 19.08 36.25
C ARG A 40 5.01 18.69 35.15
N ASP A 41 4.97 17.43 34.71
CA ASP A 41 5.82 16.94 33.62
C ASP A 41 5.07 15.99 32.66
N PRO A 42 4.11 16.54 31.89
CA PRO A 42 3.29 15.73 31.00
C PRO A 42 4.10 15.15 29.83
N GLY A 43 5.23 15.77 29.47
CA GLY A 43 6.10 15.34 28.38
C GLY A 43 6.77 14.00 28.71
N ASN A 44 7.51 13.96 29.83
CA ASN A 44 8.20 12.74 30.25
C ASN A 44 7.22 11.62 30.61
N PHE A 45 6.08 11.95 31.24
CA PHE A 45 5.05 10.94 31.51
C PHE A 45 4.54 10.27 30.22
N ASN A 46 4.20 11.06 29.20
CA ASN A 46 3.73 10.53 27.92
C ASN A 46 4.80 9.71 27.22
N GLN A 47 6.06 10.16 27.26
CA GLN A 47 7.19 9.45 26.67
C GLN A 47 7.41 8.09 27.36
N ALA A 48 7.45 8.07 28.69
CA ALA A 48 7.57 6.84 29.47
C ALA A 48 6.43 5.85 29.16
N MET A 49 5.19 6.33 29.06
CA MET A 49 4.04 5.49 28.69
C MET A 49 4.15 4.91 27.27
N MET A 50 4.65 5.69 26.31
CA MET A 50 4.89 5.22 24.95
C MET A 50 5.99 4.15 24.92
N GLU A 51 7.09 4.36 25.64
CA GLU A 51 8.22 3.42 25.74
C GLU A 51 7.84 2.11 26.41
N VAL A 52 7.14 2.17 27.55
CA VAL A 52 6.58 0.98 28.22
C VAL A 52 5.66 0.23 27.25
N GLY A 53 4.83 0.95 26.50
CA GLY A 53 3.96 0.35 25.50
C GLY A 53 4.73 -0.33 24.37
N ALA A 54 5.79 0.30 23.85
CA ALA A 54 6.58 -0.21 22.74
C ALA A 54 7.47 -1.41 23.13
N MET A 55 8.15 -1.30 24.27
CA MET A 55 9.23 -2.21 24.65
C MET A 55 8.79 -3.35 25.57
N VAL A 56 7.77 -3.15 26.40
CA VAL A 56 7.40 -4.12 27.45
C VAL A 56 5.97 -4.61 27.28
N CYS A 57 5.00 -3.68 27.27
CA CYS A 57 3.58 -3.98 27.15
C CYS A 57 3.19 -4.21 25.67
N LYS A 58 3.86 -5.16 25.01
CA LYS A 58 3.76 -5.47 23.57
C LYS A 58 2.36 -5.95 23.15
N PRO A 59 1.95 -5.79 21.88
CA PRO A 59 0.62 -6.20 21.42
C PRO A 59 0.27 -7.68 21.65
N ARG A 60 1.26 -8.57 21.56
CA ARG A 60 1.16 -10.01 21.84
C ARG A 60 2.30 -10.38 22.79
N LYS A 61 2.08 -11.34 23.70
CA LYS A 61 3.09 -11.80 24.67
C LYS A 61 3.80 -10.63 25.40
N PRO A 62 3.08 -9.78 26.14
CA PRO A 62 3.70 -8.70 26.89
C PRO A 62 4.67 -9.25 27.94
N GLU A 63 5.77 -8.54 28.15
CA GLU A 63 6.83 -8.93 29.10
C GLU A 63 6.49 -8.45 30.50
N CYS A 64 5.39 -8.96 31.07
CA CYS A 64 4.86 -8.51 32.35
C CYS A 64 5.85 -8.62 33.51
N GLY A 65 6.79 -9.58 33.47
CA GLY A 65 7.87 -9.70 34.46
C GLY A 65 8.91 -8.57 34.42
N LEU A 66 9.00 -7.84 33.31
CA LEU A 66 9.86 -6.66 33.15
C LEU A 66 9.06 -5.34 33.22
N CYS A 67 7.75 -5.41 33.46
CA CYS A 67 6.93 -4.22 33.60
C CYS A 67 7.35 -3.47 34.87
N PRO A 68 7.46 -2.13 34.84
CA PRO A 68 7.74 -1.34 36.04
C PRO A 68 6.51 -1.20 36.95
N ILE A 69 5.30 -1.49 36.45
CA ILE A 69 4.03 -1.31 37.16
C ILE A 69 3.10 -2.55 37.11
N PRO A 70 3.58 -3.79 37.29
CA PRO A 70 2.77 -5.00 37.14
C PRO A 70 1.74 -5.11 38.27
N SER A 71 2.11 -4.68 39.47
CA SER A 71 1.25 -4.62 40.66
C SER A 71 0.09 -3.64 40.52
N PHE A 72 0.15 -2.68 39.61
CA PHE A 72 -0.96 -1.74 39.34
C PHE A 72 -1.82 -2.19 38.15
N CYS A 73 -1.42 -3.22 37.41
CA CYS A 73 -2.09 -3.64 36.19
C CYS A 73 -3.14 -4.71 36.47
N LEU A 74 -4.42 -4.32 36.38
CA LEU A 74 -5.55 -5.22 36.60
C LEU A 74 -5.53 -6.42 35.64
N ALA A 75 -5.14 -6.23 34.37
CA ALA A 75 -5.03 -7.33 33.42
C ALA A 75 -3.83 -8.24 33.72
N CYS A 76 -2.74 -7.72 34.30
CA CYS A 76 -1.59 -8.53 34.72
C CYS A 76 -1.95 -9.39 35.92
N GLN A 77 -2.54 -8.79 36.95
CA GLN A 77 -2.97 -9.49 38.17
C GLN A 77 -3.97 -10.61 37.87
N THR A 78 -4.82 -10.45 36.84
CA THR A 78 -5.84 -11.44 36.47
C THR A 78 -5.42 -12.38 35.33
N GLY A 79 -4.19 -12.27 34.82
CA GLY A 79 -3.72 -13.10 33.69
C GLY A 79 -4.43 -12.82 32.36
N GLN A 80 -5.05 -11.65 32.20
CA GLN A 80 -5.90 -11.28 31.05
C GLN A 80 -5.24 -10.28 30.11
N THR A 81 -3.92 -10.07 30.17
CA THR A 81 -3.23 -9.05 29.35
C THR A 81 -3.41 -9.24 27.84
N GLU A 82 -3.54 -10.49 27.36
CA GLU A 82 -3.81 -10.77 25.95
C GLU A 82 -5.27 -10.52 25.53
N SER A 83 -6.20 -10.42 26.50
CA SER A 83 -7.61 -10.10 26.26
C SER A 83 -7.84 -8.59 26.03
N TYR A 84 -6.81 -7.76 26.22
CA TYR A 84 -6.85 -6.31 26.05
C TYR A 84 -5.70 -5.81 25.15
N PRO A 85 -5.94 -4.75 24.34
CA PRO A 85 -7.17 -3.98 24.28
C PRO A 85 -8.27 -4.68 23.48
N LYS A 86 -9.53 -4.43 23.83
CA LYS A 86 -10.66 -4.81 22.97
C LYS A 86 -10.55 -4.07 21.64
N ARG A 87 -10.94 -4.74 20.55
CA ARG A 87 -11.00 -4.18 19.20
C ARG A 87 -12.25 -4.68 18.51
N VAL A 88 -12.96 -3.79 17.84
CA VAL A 88 -14.02 -4.20 16.92
C VAL A 88 -13.35 -4.71 15.65
N GLN A 89 -13.69 -5.91 15.19
CA GLN A 89 -13.20 -6.41 13.91
C GLN A 89 -13.67 -5.49 12.79
N SER A 90 -12.74 -4.99 11.98
CA SER A 90 -13.08 -4.20 10.80
C SER A 90 -13.81 -5.08 9.78
N LYS A 91 -14.82 -4.51 9.11
CA LYS A 91 -15.47 -5.19 7.98
C LYS A 91 -14.41 -5.59 6.95
N PRO A 92 -14.55 -6.75 6.29
CA PRO A 92 -13.64 -7.14 5.21
C PRO A 92 -13.58 -6.04 4.15
N VAL A 93 -12.37 -5.61 3.79
CA VAL A 93 -12.18 -4.65 2.70
C VAL A 93 -12.63 -5.29 1.38
N PRO A 94 -13.36 -4.55 0.51
CA PRO A 94 -13.83 -5.08 -0.76
C PRO A 94 -12.66 -5.53 -1.65
N ARG A 95 -12.87 -6.61 -2.39
CA ARG A 95 -11.92 -7.13 -3.37
C ARG A 95 -12.50 -6.96 -4.77
N TYR A 96 -11.72 -6.35 -5.66
CA TYR A 96 -12.10 -6.18 -7.06
C TYR A 96 -11.20 -7.00 -7.96
N HIS A 97 -11.82 -7.64 -8.95
CA HIS A 97 -11.11 -8.23 -10.07
C HIS A 97 -11.10 -7.22 -11.21
N VAL A 98 -9.92 -6.87 -11.70
CA VAL A 98 -9.72 -5.87 -12.75
C VAL A 98 -8.85 -6.44 -13.87
N LEU A 99 -8.98 -5.84 -15.05
CA LEU A 99 -8.26 -6.20 -16.26
C LEU A 99 -7.38 -5.02 -16.69
N ALA A 100 -6.23 -5.32 -17.25
CA ALA A 100 -5.36 -4.38 -17.95
C ALA A 100 -4.95 -5.01 -19.30
N GLY A 101 -5.27 -4.34 -20.39
CA GLY A 101 -4.85 -4.72 -21.74
C GLY A 101 -3.68 -3.85 -22.19
N VAL A 102 -2.52 -4.46 -22.38
CA VAL A 102 -1.33 -3.80 -22.93
C VAL A 102 -1.42 -3.92 -24.45
N ILE A 103 -1.98 -2.89 -25.07
CA ILE A 103 -2.25 -2.88 -26.52
C ILE A 103 -1.00 -2.42 -27.25
N TYR A 104 -0.39 -3.33 -27.99
CA TYR A 104 0.74 -3.07 -28.88
C TYR A 104 0.25 -2.62 -30.25
N ARG A 105 0.89 -1.57 -30.77
CA ARG A 105 0.81 -1.15 -32.17
C ARG A 105 2.23 -0.79 -32.58
N GLU A 106 2.80 -1.60 -33.48
CA GLU A 106 4.24 -1.53 -33.81
C GLU A 106 5.07 -1.63 -32.53
N ASN A 107 6.00 -0.70 -32.30
CA ASN A 107 6.88 -0.67 -31.13
C ASN A 107 6.33 0.19 -29.97
N LYS A 108 5.03 0.48 -29.98
CA LYS A 108 4.37 1.33 -28.97
C LYS A 108 3.25 0.61 -28.25
N ILE A 109 3.00 1.04 -27.02
CA ILE A 109 1.88 0.62 -26.18
C ILE A 109 0.95 1.80 -25.91
N LEU A 110 -0.35 1.53 -25.84
CA LEU A 110 -1.35 2.53 -25.49
C LEU A 110 -1.46 2.68 -23.97
N ILE A 111 -1.33 3.92 -23.49
CA ILE A 111 -1.66 4.32 -22.13
C ILE A 111 -2.75 5.40 -22.14
N VAL A 112 -3.55 5.44 -21.07
CA VAL A 112 -4.63 6.41 -20.90
C VAL A 112 -4.51 7.13 -19.56
N TRP A 113 -4.88 8.41 -19.55
CA TRP A 113 -4.84 9.25 -18.36
C TRP A 113 -6.21 9.29 -17.68
N ARG A 114 -6.25 8.89 -16.42
CA ARG A 114 -7.48 8.87 -15.61
C ARG A 114 -7.93 10.30 -15.32
N LYS A 115 -9.24 10.51 -15.26
CA LYS A 115 -9.82 11.75 -14.72
C LYS A 115 -9.16 12.11 -13.38
N PRO A 116 -8.86 13.40 -13.12
CA PRO A 116 -8.27 13.82 -11.85
C PRO A 116 -9.13 13.44 -10.63
N GLU A 117 -10.44 13.38 -10.80
CA GLU A 117 -11.37 13.09 -9.73
C GLU A 117 -11.46 11.58 -9.43
N GLY A 118 -11.65 11.28 -8.14
CA GLY A 118 -11.92 9.94 -7.66
C GLY A 118 -10.67 9.10 -7.47
N LEU A 119 -10.88 7.79 -7.38
CA LEU A 119 -9.87 6.85 -6.92
C LEU A 119 -8.76 6.68 -7.95
N LEU A 120 -7.52 6.94 -7.51
CA LEU A 120 -6.32 6.93 -8.36
C LEU A 120 -6.43 7.92 -9.54
N GLY A 121 -7.16 9.02 -9.35
CA GLY A 121 -7.30 10.05 -10.38
C GLY A 121 -5.97 10.72 -10.71
N GLY A 122 -5.84 11.20 -11.95
CA GLY A 122 -4.63 11.88 -12.42
C GLY A 122 -3.43 10.97 -12.69
N LEU A 123 -3.60 9.64 -12.64
CA LEU A 123 -2.55 8.68 -12.99
C LEU A 123 -2.78 8.07 -14.38
N TRP A 124 -1.70 7.68 -15.04
CA TRP A 124 -1.71 6.92 -16.27
C TRP A 124 -1.95 5.43 -15.98
N GLU A 125 -2.58 4.72 -16.91
CA GLU A 125 -2.84 3.30 -16.79
C GLU A 125 -2.98 2.63 -18.15
N PHE A 126 -2.93 1.30 -18.16
CA PHE A 126 -3.31 0.53 -19.34
C PHE A 126 -4.85 0.52 -19.49
N PRO A 127 -5.38 0.53 -20.73
CA PRO A 127 -6.80 0.34 -20.96
C PRO A 127 -7.34 -0.92 -20.29
N GLY A 128 -8.51 -0.83 -19.64
CA GLY A 128 -9.02 -1.93 -18.82
C GLY A 128 -10.05 -1.46 -17.81
N GLY A 129 -10.49 -2.37 -16.94
CA GLY A 129 -11.52 -2.08 -15.94
C GLY A 129 -11.97 -3.30 -15.14
N LYS A 130 -13.01 -3.12 -14.31
CA LYS A 130 -13.57 -4.20 -13.47
C LYS A 130 -14.22 -5.29 -14.32
N VAL A 131 -14.05 -6.54 -13.90
CA VAL A 131 -14.67 -7.72 -14.51
C VAL A 131 -16.13 -7.86 -14.05
N SER A 132 -17.02 -8.21 -14.97
CA SER A 132 -18.40 -8.60 -14.64
C SER A 132 -18.46 -10.09 -14.26
N LYS A 133 -19.37 -10.47 -13.36
CA LYS A 133 -19.48 -11.89 -12.96
C LYS A 133 -19.84 -12.77 -14.16
N LYS A 134 -19.13 -13.90 -14.32
CA LYS A 134 -19.36 -14.98 -15.32
C LYS A 134 -18.92 -14.69 -16.76
N GLU A 135 -17.93 -13.84 -16.97
CA GLU A 135 -17.35 -13.61 -18.31
C GLU A 135 -15.96 -14.24 -18.43
N ASP A 136 -15.61 -14.71 -19.63
CA ASP A 136 -14.24 -15.07 -19.96
C ASP A 136 -13.32 -13.82 -19.88
N MET A 137 -12.15 -13.98 -19.29
CA MET A 137 -11.27 -12.86 -18.94
C MET A 137 -10.67 -12.17 -20.17
N ALA A 138 -10.33 -12.94 -21.21
CA ALA A 138 -9.81 -12.37 -22.45
C ALA A 138 -10.91 -11.61 -23.20
N LYS A 139 -12.11 -12.19 -23.32
CA LYS A 139 -13.28 -11.51 -23.90
C LYS A 139 -13.65 -10.24 -23.14
N ALA A 140 -13.65 -10.30 -21.81
CA ALA A 140 -13.89 -9.15 -20.95
C ALA A 140 -12.83 -8.06 -21.16
N CYS A 141 -11.57 -8.43 -21.40
CA CYS A 141 -10.49 -7.48 -21.65
C CYS A 141 -10.72 -6.74 -22.97
N LEU A 142 -11.00 -7.48 -24.05
CA LEU A 142 -11.30 -6.89 -25.36
C LEU A 142 -12.53 -5.97 -25.31
N ARG A 143 -13.59 -6.40 -24.62
CA ARG A 143 -14.77 -5.57 -24.38
C ARG A 143 -14.40 -4.28 -23.64
N LYS A 144 -13.58 -4.36 -22.58
CA LYS A 144 -13.15 -3.17 -21.82
C LYS A 144 -12.26 -2.23 -22.61
N ILE A 145 -11.38 -2.76 -23.47
CA ILE A 145 -10.61 -1.97 -24.43
C ILE A 145 -11.56 -1.21 -25.36
N ARG A 146 -12.50 -1.92 -26.00
CA ARG A 146 -13.49 -1.31 -26.89
C ARG A 146 -14.33 -0.24 -26.19
N GLU A 147 -14.84 -0.53 -25.00
CA GLU A 147 -15.66 0.41 -24.22
C GLU A 147 -14.91 1.69 -23.84
N LYS A 148 -13.63 1.58 -23.49
CA LYS A 148 -12.85 2.67 -22.87
C LYS A 148 -12.08 3.51 -23.88
N VAL A 149 -11.60 2.89 -24.97
CA VAL A 149 -10.75 3.55 -25.97
C VAL A 149 -11.23 3.36 -27.41
N GLY A 150 -12.33 2.64 -27.65
CA GLY A 150 -12.94 2.52 -28.98
C GLY A 150 -12.17 1.66 -29.98
N LEU A 151 -11.12 0.96 -29.55
CA LEU A 151 -10.25 0.17 -30.43
C LEU A 151 -10.72 -1.28 -30.56
N MET A 152 -10.50 -1.86 -31.75
CA MET A 152 -10.51 -3.31 -31.93
C MET A 152 -9.11 -3.84 -31.65
N ALA A 153 -9.04 -4.89 -30.83
CA ALA A 153 -7.81 -5.58 -30.49
C ALA A 153 -8.05 -7.08 -30.42
N GLU A 154 -6.97 -7.84 -30.49
CA GLU A 154 -6.94 -9.28 -30.20
C GLU A 154 -6.05 -9.52 -28.97
N VAL A 155 -6.37 -10.56 -28.19
CA VAL A 155 -5.52 -10.99 -27.08
C VAL A 155 -4.53 -12.02 -27.64
N ASP A 156 -3.23 -11.71 -27.55
CA ASP A 156 -2.18 -12.66 -27.92
C ASP A 156 -1.91 -13.64 -26.77
N SER A 157 -1.84 -13.13 -25.53
CA SER A 157 -1.55 -13.94 -24.35
C SER A 157 -1.99 -13.29 -23.03
N HIS A 158 -2.15 -14.12 -22.00
CA HIS A 158 -2.18 -13.66 -20.61
C HIS A 158 -0.74 -13.56 -20.10
N ILE A 159 -0.35 -12.36 -19.64
CA ILE A 159 1.02 -12.07 -19.22
C ILE A 159 1.20 -12.48 -17.75
N THR A 160 0.38 -11.91 -16.86
CA THR A 160 0.53 -12.09 -15.42
C THR A 160 -0.71 -11.66 -14.68
N GLN A 161 -0.80 -12.12 -13.42
CA GLN A 161 -1.68 -11.55 -12.41
C GLN A 161 -0.88 -10.69 -11.40
N VAL A 162 -1.43 -9.53 -11.01
CA VAL A 162 -0.90 -8.65 -9.98
C VAL A 162 -1.93 -8.52 -8.84
N LYS A 163 -1.51 -8.87 -7.63
CA LYS A 163 -2.29 -8.65 -6.40
C LYS A 163 -1.78 -7.38 -5.72
N HIS A 164 -2.68 -6.46 -5.39
CA HIS A 164 -2.30 -5.23 -4.70
C HIS A 164 -3.36 -4.83 -3.66
N ALA A 165 -2.89 -4.32 -2.52
CA ALA A 165 -3.74 -3.87 -1.43
C ALA A 165 -3.63 -2.36 -1.27
N TYR A 166 -4.75 -1.67 -1.49
CA TYR A 166 -4.93 -0.28 -1.08
C TYR A 166 -5.60 -0.24 0.29
N THR A 167 -5.51 0.90 0.99
CA THR A 167 -6.07 1.08 2.34
C THR A 167 -7.55 0.70 2.42
N HIS A 168 -8.33 1.01 1.38
CA HIS A 168 -9.79 0.85 1.38
C HIS A 168 -10.31 -0.31 0.54
N PHE A 169 -9.47 -0.96 -0.27
CA PHE A 169 -9.86 -2.07 -1.14
C PHE A 169 -8.64 -2.86 -1.61
N LYS A 170 -8.86 -4.09 -2.05
CA LYS A 170 -7.82 -4.92 -2.67
C LYS A 170 -8.18 -5.20 -4.11
N ILE A 171 -7.17 -5.35 -4.96
CA ILE A 171 -7.36 -5.74 -6.35
C ILE A 171 -6.58 -7.01 -6.67
N VAL A 172 -7.16 -7.79 -7.58
CA VAL A 172 -6.48 -8.78 -8.40
C VAL A 172 -6.59 -8.27 -9.83
N MET A 173 -5.46 -8.03 -10.48
CA MET A 173 -5.38 -7.48 -11.83
C MET A 173 -4.79 -8.52 -12.77
N ASP A 174 -5.57 -8.98 -13.75
CA ASP A 174 -5.05 -9.78 -14.85
C ASP A 174 -4.61 -8.88 -16.00
N VAL A 175 -3.39 -9.12 -16.47
CA VAL A 175 -2.72 -8.32 -17.49
C VAL A 175 -2.62 -9.15 -18.76
N PHE A 176 -3.14 -8.63 -19.85
CA PHE A 176 -3.14 -9.29 -21.15
C PHE A 176 -2.28 -8.51 -22.14
N GLN A 177 -1.52 -9.26 -22.96
CA GLN A 177 -0.91 -8.71 -24.15
C GLN A 177 -1.98 -8.66 -25.23
N CYS A 178 -2.20 -7.49 -25.81
CA CYS A 178 -3.15 -7.30 -26.88
C CYS A 178 -2.46 -6.70 -28.10
N ARG A 179 -2.90 -7.08 -29.29
CA ARG A 179 -2.45 -6.49 -30.55
C ARG A 179 -3.54 -5.60 -31.12
N TYR A 180 -3.16 -4.40 -31.55
CA TYR A 180 -4.05 -3.49 -32.28
C TYR A 180 -4.49 -4.13 -33.60
N VAL A 181 -5.81 -4.08 -33.87
CA VAL A 181 -6.39 -4.56 -35.14
C VAL A 181 -6.88 -3.39 -35.97
N SER A 182 -7.75 -2.55 -35.42
CA SER A 182 -8.35 -1.43 -36.17
C SER A 182 -9.01 -0.39 -35.26
N GLY A 183 -9.43 0.72 -35.87
CA GLY A 183 -10.16 1.81 -35.22
C GLY A 183 -9.29 2.98 -34.80
N THR A 184 -9.96 4.03 -34.34
CA THR A 184 -9.35 5.28 -33.85
C THR A 184 -9.65 5.42 -32.36
N VAL A 185 -8.68 5.91 -31.60
CA VAL A 185 -8.85 6.10 -30.15
C VAL A 185 -10.00 7.07 -29.89
N LYS A 186 -11.04 6.59 -29.22
CA LYS A 186 -12.18 7.37 -28.73
C LYS A 186 -12.32 7.11 -27.24
N LEU A 187 -11.99 8.12 -26.43
CA LEU A 187 -11.97 7.97 -24.98
C LEU A 187 -13.38 8.01 -24.40
N ASN A 188 -13.66 7.05 -23.53
CA ASN A 188 -14.87 7.02 -22.70
C ASN A 188 -14.46 6.78 -21.25
N GLY A 189 -14.40 7.86 -20.47
CA GLY A 189 -13.91 7.84 -19.09
C GLY A 189 -12.56 8.54 -18.95
N PRO A 190 -11.45 8.03 -19.53
CA PRO A 190 -10.16 8.73 -19.54
C PRO A 190 -10.24 10.09 -20.24
N VAL A 191 -9.30 10.98 -19.91
CA VAL A 191 -9.26 12.37 -20.42
C VAL A 191 -8.14 12.61 -21.42
N ALA A 192 -7.11 11.76 -21.45
CA ALA A 192 -6.05 11.80 -22.45
C ALA A 192 -5.52 10.39 -22.74
N TYR A 193 -4.76 10.24 -23.83
CA TYR A 193 -4.05 9.01 -24.17
C TYR A 193 -2.70 9.33 -24.80
N GLN A 194 -1.79 8.35 -24.76
CA GLN A 194 -0.51 8.40 -25.46
C GLN A 194 -0.13 7.02 -25.98
N TRP A 195 0.48 6.98 -27.16
CA TRP A 195 1.21 5.80 -27.64
C TRP A 195 2.68 6.02 -27.30
N ILE A 196 3.18 5.27 -26.32
CA ILE A 196 4.55 5.40 -25.81
C ILE A 196 5.35 4.17 -26.17
N ARG A 197 6.67 4.29 -26.27
CA ARG A 197 7.50 3.08 -26.29
C ARG A 197 7.51 2.44 -24.90
N PRO A 198 7.61 1.10 -24.79
CA PRO A 198 7.70 0.44 -23.49
C PRO A 198 8.82 0.99 -22.59
N ASP A 199 9.94 1.41 -23.17
CA ASP A 199 11.08 1.97 -22.44
C ASP A 199 10.90 3.44 -21.98
N GLU A 200 9.81 4.11 -22.38
CA GLU A 200 9.52 5.53 -22.12
C GLU A 200 8.41 5.74 -21.08
N THR A 201 8.44 4.97 -19.99
CA THR A 201 7.41 5.02 -18.94
C THR A 201 7.67 6.06 -17.86
N ASP A 202 8.91 6.53 -17.69
CA ASP A 202 9.33 7.46 -16.63
C ASP A 202 8.54 8.78 -16.56
N PRO A 203 8.18 9.45 -17.68
CA PRO A 203 7.43 10.70 -17.64
C PRO A 203 5.99 10.55 -17.14
N TYR A 204 5.48 9.32 -17.03
CA TYR A 204 4.07 9.04 -16.79
C TYR A 204 3.89 8.40 -15.41
N PRO A 205 3.23 9.07 -14.45
CA PRO A 205 2.97 8.47 -13.14
C PRO A 205 1.89 7.39 -13.23
N PHE A 206 2.21 6.17 -12.80
CA PHE A 206 1.30 5.02 -12.79
C PHE A 206 0.95 4.56 -11.37
N PRO A 207 -0.24 3.95 -11.14
CA PRO A 207 -0.51 3.24 -9.89
C PRO A 207 0.48 2.10 -9.67
N LYS A 208 0.81 1.81 -8.41
CA LYS A 208 1.77 0.74 -8.06
C LYS A 208 1.45 -0.63 -8.67
N ALA A 209 0.17 -0.95 -8.85
CA ALA A 209 -0.23 -2.19 -9.51
C ALA A 209 0.21 -2.25 -10.99
N HIS A 210 0.15 -1.13 -11.72
CA HIS A 210 0.62 -1.03 -13.11
C HIS A 210 2.15 -1.04 -13.19
N LEU A 211 2.83 -0.36 -12.27
CA LEU A 211 4.30 -0.46 -12.13
C LEU A 211 4.76 -1.90 -11.89
N ASN A 212 4.08 -2.64 -11.02
CA ASN A 212 4.37 -4.04 -10.78
C ASN A 212 4.08 -4.92 -12.01
N ALA A 213 3.05 -4.60 -12.79
CA ALA A 213 2.79 -5.27 -14.06
C ALA A 213 3.92 -5.02 -15.07
N MET A 214 4.37 -3.77 -15.22
CA MET A 214 5.47 -3.39 -16.10
C MET A 214 6.77 -4.10 -15.75
N ASN A 215 7.13 -4.13 -14.47
CA ASN A 215 8.30 -4.87 -14.01
C ASN A 215 8.26 -6.35 -14.37
N LYS A 216 7.09 -6.98 -14.28
CA LYS A 216 6.92 -8.40 -14.66
C LYS A 216 6.98 -8.65 -16.16
N MET A 217 6.67 -7.63 -16.97
CA MET A 217 6.77 -7.67 -18.43
C MET A 217 8.20 -7.40 -18.93
N GLY A 218 9.15 -7.08 -18.05
CA GLY A 218 10.46 -6.58 -18.47
C GLY A 218 10.40 -5.16 -19.06
N ILE A 219 9.27 -4.46 -18.88
CA ILE A 219 9.13 -3.05 -19.26
C ILE A 219 9.82 -2.24 -18.16
N HIS A 220 11.10 -1.95 -18.38
CA HIS A 220 11.92 -1.13 -17.50
C HIS A 220 12.21 0.20 -18.19
N SER A 221 12.10 1.30 -17.43
CA SER A 221 12.70 2.54 -17.90
C SER A 221 14.22 2.43 -17.81
N HIS A 222 14.90 3.12 -18.72
CA HIS A 222 16.37 3.21 -18.74
C HIS A 222 16.99 3.72 -17.43
N ARG A 223 16.18 4.29 -16.52
CA ARG A 223 16.63 4.84 -15.24
C ARG A 223 16.72 3.79 -14.12
N LEU A 224 16.02 2.65 -14.22
CA LEU A 224 16.06 1.59 -13.20
C LEU A 224 17.28 0.65 -13.30
N GLN A 225 18.05 0.71 -14.40
CA GLN A 225 19.33 -0.01 -14.52
C GLN A 225 20.52 0.74 -13.90
N LYS A 226 20.36 2.01 -13.48
CA LYS A 226 21.47 2.82 -12.95
C LYS A 226 21.63 2.84 -11.42
N ASN A 227 20.86 2.06 -10.67
CA ASN A 227 20.97 2.05 -9.21
C ASN A 227 21.41 0.67 -8.64
N ASN A 228 22.73 0.60 -8.42
CA ASN A 228 23.55 -0.20 -7.48
C ASN A 228 24.15 -1.55 -7.93
N PRO A 229 25.41 -1.86 -7.51
CA PRO A 229 26.12 -1.30 -6.36
C PRO A 229 27.42 -0.53 -6.69
N CYS A 230 27.82 0.32 -5.73
CA CYS A 230 29.14 0.94 -5.55
C CYS A 230 30.26 0.42 -6.46
N GLU A 231 30.58 1.16 -7.52
CA GLU A 231 31.93 1.15 -8.07
C GLU A 231 32.80 2.07 -7.19
N PRO A 232 33.98 1.63 -6.74
CA PRO A 232 34.88 2.50 -6.00
C PRO A 232 35.32 3.64 -6.92
N PHE A 233 35.19 4.86 -6.40
CA PHE A 233 35.67 6.08 -7.04
C PHE A 233 37.20 5.97 -7.19
N THR A 234 37.69 5.70 -8.40
CA THR A 234 39.11 5.82 -8.73
C THR A 234 39.40 7.27 -9.07
N ASP A 235 40.24 7.93 -8.28
CA ASP A 235 40.81 9.22 -8.65
C ASP A 235 41.76 9.07 -9.85
N LYS A 236 41.96 10.15 -10.61
CA LYS A 236 42.83 10.18 -11.80
C LYS A 236 44.33 10.24 -11.48
N ASN A 237 44.76 10.00 -10.25
CA ASN A 237 46.12 10.20 -9.80
C ASN A 237 46.76 9.00 -9.06
N GLY A 238 46.15 7.81 -9.11
CA GLY A 238 46.88 6.53 -9.05
C GLY A 238 47.95 6.41 -7.95
N ASN A 239 47.65 6.77 -6.71
CA ASN A 239 48.59 6.58 -5.59
C ASN A 239 47.98 5.70 -4.50
N SER A 240 48.50 4.48 -4.40
CA SER A 240 48.39 3.64 -3.21
C SER A 240 49.46 4.04 -2.21
N SER A 241 49.06 4.55 -1.05
CA SER A 241 49.94 4.65 0.11
C SER A 241 49.40 3.78 1.24
N THR A 242 50.05 2.62 1.41
CA THR A 242 50.01 1.82 2.64
C THR A 242 50.71 2.61 3.73
N LEU A 243 50.15 2.69 4.95
CA LEU A 243 50.95 2.85 6.17
C LEU A 243 50.14 2.40 7.39
N GLN A 244 50.80 1.53 8.14
CA GLN A 244 50.45 1.00 9.44
C GLN A 244 50.55 2.09 10.52
N GLN A 245 49.56 2.17 11.41
CA GLN A 245 49.66 2.00 12.88
C GLN A 245 48.28 2.19 13.49
#